data_AF-A0A9P7C840-F1
#
_entry.id   AF-A0A9P7C840-F1
#
_cell.length_a   1.000
_cell.length_b   1.000
_cell.length_c   1.000
_cell.angle_alpha   90.00
_cell.angle_beta   90.00
_cell.angle_gamma   90.00
#
_symmetry.space_group_name_H-M   'P 1'
#
loop_
_entity.id
_entity.type
_entity.pdbx_description
1 polymer ?
#
loop_
_entity_poly.entity_id
_entity_poly.type
_entity_poly.pdbx_seq_one_letter_code
_entity_poly.pdbx_strand_id
1 'polypeptide(L)'
;MTVSEYLIWHRFLSLSFTILLVLLSLYDYSLTSEAVSVHERSPVILISQVVLDRRLISTLVASQASIFCSLLVMLIDPGTESSVTERVCQVLMPLGLSASWLFSIAFDLKTMSQSALFGLTHGMKYICAFLFLTESFVTGMERKKIELSLDEKI
;
A
#
# COMPACT_ATOMS: atom_id res chain seq x y z
N MET A 1 20.53 2.04 16.22
CA MET A 1 19.12 2.15 15.81
C MET A 1 18.40 0.92 16.30
N THR A 2 17.42 1.09 17.18
CA THR A 2 16.60 -0.03 17.68
C THR A 2 15.62 -0.49 16.58
N VAL A 3 15.09 -1.71 16.68
CA VAL A 3 14.10 -2.21 15.70
C VAL A 3 12.82 -1.36 15.74
N SER A 4 12.42 -0.91 16.94
CA SER A 4 11.31 0.03 17.12
C SER A 4 11.54 1.36 16.37
N GLU A 5 12.71 1.98 16.53
CA GLU A 5 13.07 3.20 15.77
C GLU A 5 13.05 2.97 14.26
N TYR A 6 13.58 1.83 13.79
CA TYR A 6 13.52 1.46 12.38
C TYR A 6 12.09 1.36 11.86
N LEU A 7 11.19 0.69 12.60
CA LEU A 7 9.80 0.51 12.21
C LEU A 7 9.04 1.84 12.12
N ILE A 8 9.30 2.78 13.04
CA ILE A 8 8.71 4.12 12.98
C ILE A 8 9.13 4.85 11.70
N TRP A 9 10.44 4.89 11.41
CA TRP A 9 10.95 5.51 10.18
C TRP A 9 10.42 4.84 8.92
N HIS A 10 10.35 3.50 8.93
CA HIS A 10 9.81 2.71 7.83
C HIS A 10 8.34 3.05 7.56
N ARG A 11 7.51 3.15 8.61
CA ARG A 11 6.10 3.53 8.49
C ARG A 11 5.92 4.95 7.97
N PHE A 12 6.74 5.90 8.43
CA PHE A 12 6.72 7.26 7.91
C PHE A 12 7.10 7.32 6.42
N LEU A 13 8.10 6.54 6.02
CA LEU A 13 8.51 6.40 4.63
C LEU A 13 7.38 5.81 3.77
N SER A 14 6.78 4.70 4.23
CA SER A 14 5.66 4.04 3.55
C SER A 14 4.44 4.96 3.40
N LEU A 15 4.11 5.71 4.45
CA LEU A 15 3.06 6.73 4.43
C LEU A 15 3.35 7.82 3.38
N SER A 16 4.57 8.36 3.39
CA SER A 16 4.99 9.41 2.45
C SER A 16 4.91 8.93 1.00
N PHE A 17 5.39 7.70 0.73
CA PHE A 17 5.29 7.08 -0.60
C PHE A 17 3.85 6.85 -1.03
N THR A 18 3.00 6.38 -0.12
CA THR A 18 1.58 6.14 -0.41
C THR A 18 0.86 7.45 -0.76
N ILE A 19 1.10 8.53 -0.02
CA ILE A 19 0.53 9.85 -0.32
C ILE A 19 1.01 10.36 -1.68
N LEU A 20 2.32 10.27 -1.95
CA LEU A 20 2.88 10.69 -3.23
C LEU A 20 2.27 9.90 -4.40
N LEU A 21 2.07 8.58 -4.23
CA LEU A 21 1.45 7.72 -5.23
C LEU A 21 0.00 8.14 -5.51
N VAL A 22 -0.77 8.47 -4.47
CA VAL A 22 -2.14 8.99 -4.60
C VAL A 22 -2.15 10.30 -5.39
N LEU A 23 -1.27 11.25 -5.03
CA LEU A 23 -1.18 12.53 -5.72
C LEU A 23 -0.82 12.36 -7.20
N LEU A 24 0.17 11.52 -7.51
CA LEU A 24 0.56 11.24 -8.89
C LEU A 24 -0.57 10.53 -9.67
N SER A 25 -1.29 9.61 -9.04
CA SER A 25 -2.40 8.89 -9.69
C SER A 25 -3.59 9.82 -9.97
N LEU A 26 -3.90 10.73 -9.05
CA LEU A 26 -4.91 11.77 -9.26
C LEU A 26 -4.48 12.78 -10.33
N TYR A 27 -3.19 13.12 -10.38
CA TYR A 27 -2.65 14.01 -11.40
C TYR A 27 -2.73 13.37 -12.79
N ASP A 28 -2.31 12.10 -12.94
CA ASP A 28 -2.44 11.34 -14.20
C ASP A 28 -3.90 11.21 -14.65
N TYR A 29 -4.80 10.91 -13.69
CA TYR A 29 -6.24 10.89 -13.93
C TYR A 29 -6.75 12.25 -14.43
N SER A 30 -6.36 13.34 -13.76
CA SER A 30 -6.82 14.68 -14.14
C SER A 30 -6.34 15.12 -15.51
N LEU A 31 -5.18 14.64 -15.97
CA LEU A 31 -4.66 14.95 -17.30
C LEU A 31 -5.33 14.13 -18.40
N THR A 32 -5.78 12.92 -18.07
CA THR A 32 -6.23 11.93 -19.06
C THR A 32 -7.75 11.80 -19.11
N SER A 33 -8.46 12.20 -18.06
CA SER A 33 -9.93 12.14 -18.01
C SER A 33 -10.55 13.11 -19.01
N GLU A 34 -11.48 12.60 -19.83
CA GLU A 34 -12.25 13.42 -20.76
C GLU A 34 -13.61 13.81 -20.18
N ALA A 35 -14.19 14.92 -20.67
CA ALA A 35 -15.51 15.37 -20.24
C ALA A 35 -16.61 14.38 -20.65
N VAL A 36 -17.59 14.18 -19.76
CA VAL A 36 -18.71 13.23 -19.92
C VAL A 36 -19.52 13.49 -21.21
N SER A 37 -19.55 14.71 -21.73
CA SER A 37 -20.28 15.07 -22.96
C SER A 37 -19.70 14.46 -24.26
N VAL A 38 -18.46 13.94 -24.23
CA VAL A 38 -17.81 13.30 -25.39
C VAL A 38 -18.10 11.80 -25.46
N HIS A 39 -18.57 11.20 -24.35
CA HIS A 39 -18.72 9.75 -24.19
C HIS A 39 -19.85 9.13 -25.03
N GLU A 40 -20.83 9.93 -25.47
CA GLU A 40 -21.95 9.45 -26.29
C GLU A 40 -21.57 9.11 -27.75
N ARG A 41 -20.39 9.53 -28.23
CA ARG A 41 -20.02 9.38 -29.65
C ARG A 41 -19.16 8.16 -29.99
N SER A 42 -18.51 7.50 -29.02
CA SER A 42 -17.66 6.34 -29.32
C SER A 42 -17.57 5.35 -28.14
N PRO A 43 -17.90 4.06 -28.38
CA PRO A 43 -17.78 3.02 -27.35
C PRO A 43 -16.33 2.79 -26.91
N VAL A 44 -15.34 3.13 -27.75
CA VAL A 44 -13.92 2.98 -27.43
C VAL A 44 -13.47 3.95 -26.35
N ILE A 45 -13.94 5.21 -26.42
CA ILE A 45 -13.63 6.25 -25.42
C ILE A 45 -14.24 5.86 -24.06
N LEU A 46 -15.48 5.37 -24.08
CA LEU A 46 -16.17 4.87 -22.89
C LEU A 46 -15.40 3.73 -22.20
N ILE A 47 -14.92 2.74 -22.97
CA ILE A 47 -14.14 1.62 -22.42
C ILE A 47 -12.82 2.14 -21.82
N SER A 48 -12.15 3.07 -22.49
CA SER A 48 -10.90 3.68 -22.01
C SER A 48 -11.11 4.40 -20.68
N GLN A 49 -12.17 5.21 -20.55
CA GLN A 49 -12.50 5.91 -19.30
C GLN A 49 -12.84 4.91 -18.18
N VAL A 50 -13.65 3.88 -18.45
CA VAL A 50 -13.98 2.86 -17.45
C VAL A 50 -12.73 2.13 -16.94
N VAL A 51 -11.77 1.85 -17.83
CA VAL A 51 -10.47 1.27 -17.45
C VAL A 51 -9.70 2.23 -16.54
N LEU A 52 -9.67 3.51 -16.88
CA LEU A 52 -8.98 4.55 -16.14
C LEU A 52 -9.58 4.75 -14.74
N ASP A 53 -10.91 4.82 -14.63
CA ASP A 53 -11.64 4.92 -13.37
C ASP A 53 -11.34 3.72 -12.47
N ARG A 54 -11.38 2.50 -13.02
CA ARG A 54 -11.10 1.26 -12.25
C ARG A 54 -9.68 1.24 -11.69
N ARG A 55 -8.69 1.73 -12.44
CA ARG A 55 -7.29 1.83 -11.99
C ARG A 55 -7.14 2.82 -10.85
N LEU A 56 -7.75 4.00 -10.98
CA LEU A 56 -7.73 5.00 -9.93
C LEU A 56 -8.41 4.45 -8.67
N ILE A 57 -9.60 3.87 -8.79
CA ILE A 57 -10.33 3.28 -7.66
C ILE A 57 -9.49 2.20 -6.96
N SER A 58 -8.92 1.25 -7.71
CA SER A 58 -8.05 0.21 -7.14
C SER A 58 -6.88 0.79 -6.36
N THR A 59 -6.25 1.84 -6.92
CA THR A 59 -5.14 2.54 -6.28
C THR A 59 -5.58 3.28 -5.01
N LEU A 60 -6.73 3.96 -5.06
CA LEU A 60 -7.29 4.67 -3.92
C LEU A 60 -7.66 3.71 -2.78
N VAL A 61 -8.33 2.59 -3.06
CA VAL A 61 -8.70 1.60 -2.05
C VAL A 61 -7.46 1.02 -1.36
N ALA A 62 -6.42 0.63 -2.13
CA ALA A 62 -5.17 0.16 -1.55
C ALA A 62 -4.49 1.24 -0.69
N SER A 63 -4.48 2.49 -1.17
CA SER A 63 -3.87 3.61 -0.46
C SER A 63 -4.61 3.99 0.84
N GLN A 64 -5.94 3.92 0.87
CA GLN A 64 -6.73 4.22 2.06
C GLN A 64 -6.38 3.26 3.19
N ALA A 65 -6.37 1.95 2.90
CA ALA A 65 -5.96 0.94 3.87
C ALA A 65 -4.50 1.15 4.33
N SER A 66 -3.59 1.46 3.40
CA SER A 66 -2.18 1.71 3.71
C SER A 66 -1.95 2.92 4.61
N ILE A 67 -2.68 4.01 4.39
CA ILE A 67 -2.60 5.23 5.21
C ILE A 67 -3.18 4.98 6.60
N PHE A 68 -4.41 4.46 6.68
CA PHE A 68 -5.07 4.23 7.97
C PHE A 68 -4.35 3.20 8.83
N CYS A 69 -3.87 2.10 8.24
CA CYS A 69 -3.14 1.09 8.98
C CYS A 69 -1.83 1.65 9.56
N SER A 70 -1.06 2.40 8.77
CA SER A 70 0.19 3.00 9.25
C SER A 70 -0.06 3.98 10.40
N LEU A 71 -1.10 4.81 10.28
CA LEU A 71 -1.49 5.76 11.33
C LEU A 71 -1.97 5.06 12.61
N LEU A 72 -2.84 4.06 12.48
CA LEU A 72 -3.37 3.31 13.63
C LEU A 72 -2.24 2.61 14.39
N VAL A 73 -1.30 1.96 13.69
CA VAL A 73 -0.21 1.25 14.35
C VAL A 73 0.82 2.22 14.96
N MET A 74 0.97 3.44 14.43
CA MET A 74 1.79 4.48 15.07
C MET A 74 1.13 5.07 16.33
N LEU A 75 -0.20 4.98 16.48
CA LEU A 75 -0.95 5.49 17.62
C LEU A 75 -1.10 4.47 18.77
N ILE A 76 -0.81 3.19 18.53
CA ILE A 76 -0.89 2.16 19.58
C ILE A 76 0.35 2.26 20.48
N ASP A 77 0.12 2.45 21.78
CA ASP A 77 1.17 2.52 22.79
C ASP A 77 1.87 1.15 22.95
N PRO A 78 3.22 1.08 22.86
CA PRO A 78 3.96 -0.17 22.95
C PRO A 78 3.96 -0.80 24.35
N GLY A 79 3.45 -0.10 25.37
CA GLY A 79 3.41 -0.55 26.77
C GLY A 79 2.18 -1.37 27.15
N THR A 80 1.24 -1.59 26.24
CA THR A 80 0.02 -2.37 26.53
C THR A 80 0.31 -3.86 26.32
N GLU A 81 -0.09 -4.72 27.26
CA GLU A 81 0.05 -6.17 27.09
C GLU A 81 -0.72 -6.64 25.86
N SER A 82 0.00 -6.83 24.76
CA SER A 82 -0.61 -7.21 23.49
C SER A 82 -1.04 -8.68 23.52
N SER A 83 -2.33 -8.89 23.25
CA SER A 83 -2.91 -10.23 23.08
C SER A 83 -2.26 -10.97 21.90
N VAL A 84 -2.25 -12.31 21.91
CA VAL A 84 -1.74 -13.12 20.79
C VAL A 84 -2.40 -12.73 19.45
N THR A 85 -3.69 -12.41 19.48
CA THR A 85 -4.44 -11.94 18.29
C THR A 85 -3.88 -10.63 17.74
N GLU A 86 -3.63 -9.64 18.61
CA GLU A 86 -3.03 -8.37 18.21
C GLU A 86 -1.63 -8.57 17.61
N ARG A 87 -0.88 -9.52 18.18
CA ARG A 87 0.45 -9.88 17.70
C ARG A 87 0.42 -10.44 16.27
N VAL A 88 -0.50 -11.34 15.99
CA VAL A 88 -0.70 -11.90 14.64
C VAL A 88 -1.18 -10.82 13.68
N CYS A 89 -2.11 -9.95 14.09
CA CYS A 89 -2.60 -8.85 13.27
C CYS A 89 -1.49 -7.88 12.85
N GLN A 90 -0.53 -7.57 13.71
CA GLN A 90 0.60 -6.69 13.37
C GLN A 90 1.49 -7.24 12.24
N VAL A 91 1.49 -8.55 11.98
CA VAL A 91 2.20 -9.17 10.83
C VAL A 91 1.26 -9.32 9.63
N LEU A 92 0.02 -9.75 9.86
CA LEU A 92 -0.95 -9.97 8.78
C LEU A 92 -1.42 -8.67 8.10
N MET A 93 -1.53 -7.57 8.84
CA MET A 93 -1.92 -6.27 8.30
C MET A 93 -0.97 -5.80 7.17
N PRO A 94 0.35 -5.65 7.40
CA PRO A 94 1.26 -5.26 6.33
C PRO A 94 1.33 -6.29 5.20
N LEU A 95 1.16 -7.59 5.46
CA LEU A 95 1.03 -8.59 4.39
C LEU A 95 -0.21 -8.36 3.53
N GLY A 96 -1.36 -8.09 4.15
CA GLY A 96 -2.61 -7.77 3.44
C GLY A 96 -2.50 -6.50 2.61
N LEU A 97 -1.78 -5.49 3.10
CA LEU A 97 -1.48 -4.27 2.33
C LEU A 97 -0.59 -4.59 1.13
N SER A 98 0.47 -5.37 1.32
CA SER A 98 1.33 -5.82 0.21
C SER A 98 0.52 -6.56 -0.86
N ALA A 99 -0.37 -7.48 -0.44
CA ALA A 99 -1.28 -8.18 -1.34
C ALA A 99 -2.24 -7.24 -2.08
N SER A 100 -2.74 -6.19 -1.42
CA SER A 100 -3.62 -5.18 -2.04
C SER A 100 -2.88 -4.39 -3.14
N TRP A 101 -1.61 -4.05 -2.92
CA TRP A 101 -0.78 -3.41 -3.94
C TRP A 101 -0.47 -4.36 -5.11
N LEU A 102 -0.16 -5.62 -4.83
CA LEU A 102 0.06 -6.64 -5.87
C LEU A 102 -1.20 -6.88 -6.72
N PHE A 103 -2.38 -6.88 -6.10
CA PHE A 103 -3.65 -6.94 -6.82
C PHE A 103 -3.81 -5.72 -7.73
N SER A 104 -3.58 -4.51 -7.22
CA SER A 104 -3.63 -3.27 -8.01
C SER A 104 -2.67 -3.29 -9.21
N ILE A 105 -1.45 -3.80 -9.01
CA ILE A 105 -0.46 -4.02 -10.09
C ILE A 105 -0.98 -5.00 -11.14
N ALA A 106 -1.54 -6.14 -10.72
CA ALA A 106 -2.07 -7.15 -11.64
C ALA A 106 -3.20 -6.59 -12.52
N PHE A 107 -4.06 -5.72 -11.98
CA PHE A 107 -5.07 -5.01 -12.76
C PHE A 107 -4.47 -4.04 -13.79
N ASP A 108 -3.46 -3.27 -13.39
CA ASP A 108 -2.79 -2.32 -14.27
C ASP A 108 -2.11 -3.01 -15.46
N LEU A 109 -1.44 -4.14 -15.23
CA LEU A 109 -0.76 -4.93 -16.26
C LEU A 109 -1.73 -5.37 -17.37
N LYS A 110 -2.97 -5.73 -17.00
CA LYS A 110 -3.99 -6.18 -17.95
C LYS A 110 -4.51 -5.05 -18.86
N THR A 111 -4.31 -3.81 -18.46
CA THR A 111 -4.98 -2.64 -19.04
C THR A 111 -4.02 -1.63 -19.66
N MET A 112 -2.72 -1.99 -19.77
CA MET A 112 -1.55 -1.14 -20.05
C MET A 112 -1.80 0.19 -20.80
N SER A 113 -1.27 1.28 -20.24
CA SER A 113 -1.19 2.59 -20.90
C SER A 113 0.26 2.91 -21.29
N GLN A 114 0.44 3.67 -22.37
CA GLN A 114 1.76 4.08 -22.87
C GLN A 114 2.30 5.37 -22.19
N SER A 115 1.56 5.95 -21.23
CA SER A 115 2.00 7.16 -20.52
C SER A 115 3.24 6.88 -19.66
N ALA A 116 4.26 7.74 -19.76
CA ALA A 116 5.44 7.69 -18.90
C ALA A 116 5.06 7.88 -17.42
N LEU A 117 4.06 8.72 -17.15
CA LEU A 117 3.53 8.94 -15.80
C LEU A 117 2.84 7.69 -15.27
N PHE A 118 2.10 6.97 -16.12
CA PHE A 118 1.56 5.65 -15.77
C PHE A 118 2.69 4.64 -15.44
N GLY A 119 3.76 4.62 -16.23
CA GLY A 119 4.92 3.77 -15.93
C GLY A 119 5.56 4.07 -14.57
N LEU A 120 5.67 5.35 -14.21
CA LEU A 120 6.16 5.80 -12.92
C LEU A 120 5.22 5.39 -11.77
N THR A 121 3.93 5.69 -11.87
CA THR A 121 2.96 5.34 -10.82
C THR A 121 2.87 3.82 -10.64
N HIS A 122 2.89 3.07 -11.74
CA HIS A 122 2.92 1.61 -11.72
C HIS A 122 4.18 1.07 -11.04
N GLY A 123 5.36 1.61 -11.36
CA GLY A 123 6.62 1.26 -10.69
C GLY A 123 6.59 1.55 -9.18
N MET A 124 6.02 2.69 -8.78
CA MET A 124 5.89 3.05 -7.36
C MET A 124 4.99 2.11 -6.56
N LYS A 125 4.01 1.45 -7.20
CA LYS A 125 3.20 0.42 -6.54
C LYS A 125 4.04 -0.77 -6.09
N TYR A 126 5.04 -1.18 -6.87
CA TYR A 126 5.97 -2.26 -6.49
C TYR A 126 6.81 -1.87 -5.27
N ILE A 127 7.25 -0.61 -5.21
CA ILE A 127 7.98 -0.09 -4.06
C ILE A 127 7.09 -0.17 -2.80
N CYS A 128 5.83 0.26 -2.88
CA CYS A 128 4.89 0.16 -1.77
C CYS A 128 4.66 -1.29 -1.33
N ALA A 129 4.43 -2.20 -2.29
CA ALA A 129 4.27 -3.62 -2.00
C ALA A 129 5.49 -4.22 -1.28
N PHE A 130 6.70 -3.85 -1.72
CA PHE A 130 7.96 -4.29 -1.12
C PHE A 130 8.18 -3.72 0.29
N LEU A 131 7.88 -2.44 0.51
CA LEU A 131 7.97 -1.82 1.84
C LEU A 131 7.07 -2.58 2.83
N PHE A 132 5.80 -2.81 2.50
CA PHE A 132 4.90 -3.55 3.40
C PHE A 132 5.31 -5.02 3.61
N LEU A 133 5.87 -5.67 2.59
CA LEU A 133 6.42 -7.02 2.76
C LEU A 133 7.62 -7.02 3.73
N THR A 134 8.49 -6.03 3.61
CA THR A 134 9.66 -5.86 4.49
C THR A 134 9.23 -5.58 5.93
N GLU A 135 8.23 -4.72 6.14
CA GLU A 135 7.68 -4.46 7.47
C GLU A 135 7.14 -5.74 8.13
N SER A 136 6.39 -6.55 7.36
CA SER A 136 5.86 -7.83 7.83
C SER A 136 6.98 -8.77 8.28
N PHE A 137 8.06 -8.84 7.51
CA PHE A 137 9.19 -9.70 7.78
C PHE A 137 9.97 -9.24 9.01
N VAL A 138 10.29 -7.95 9.12
CA VAL A 138 11.02 -7.38 10.26
C VAL A 138 10.22 -7.55 11.56
N THR A 139 8.92 -7.26 11.52
CA THR A 139 8.01 -7.46 12.66
C THR A 139 7.96 -8.93 13.08
N GLY A 140 7.93 -9.85 12.12
CA GLY A 140 7.96 -11.29 12.39
C GLY A 140 9.28 -11.78 13.00
N MET A 141 10.42 -11.24 12.56
CA MET A 141 11.74 -11.58 13.10
C MET A 141 11.93 -11.11 14.54
N GLU A 142 11.50 -9.88 14.84
CA GLU A 142 11.60 -9.32 16.19
C GLU A 142 10.83 -10.17 17.21
N ARG A 143 9.65 -10.68 16.82
CA ARG A 143 8.86 -11.60 17.65
C ARG A 143 9.59 -12.90 17.98
N LYS A 144 10.11 -13.59 16.96
CA LYS A 144 10.82 -14.87 17.17
C LYS A 144 11.99 -14.70 18.15
N LYS A 145 12.69 -13.55 18.07
CA LYS A 145 13.78 -13.24 18.98
C LYS A 145 13.31 -13.07 20.43
N ILE A 146 12.16 -12.44 20.66
CA ILE A 146 11.58 -12.27 22.00
C ILE A 146 11.14 -13.62 22.58
N GLU A 147 10.45 -14.45 21.79
CA GLU A 147 9.99 -15.79 22.22
C GLU A 147 11.16 -16.69 22.64
N LEU A 148 12.22 -16.76 21.83
CA LEU A 148 13.43 -17.53 22.15
C LEU A 148 14.13 -17.05 23.44
N SER A 149 14.13 -15.73 23.69
CA SER A 149 14.74 -15.17 24.91
C SER A 149 13.93 -15.42 26.19
N LEU A 150 12.65 -15.76 26.06
CA LEU A 150 11.79 -16.13 27.17
C LEU A 150 11.96 -17.61 27.52
N ASP A 151 12.03 -18.48 26.52
CA ASP A 151 12.26 -19.92 26.72
C ASP A 151 13.63 -20.21 27.35
N GLU A 152 14.65 -19.39 27.09
CA GLU A 152 15.99 -19.56 27.69
C GLU A 152 16.06 -19.12 29.17
N LYS A 153 15.04 -18.43 29.68
CA LYS A 153 14.96 -17.95 31.07
C LYS A 153 14.10 -18.83 31.99
N ILE A 154 13.47 -19.88 31.44
CA ILE A 154 12.62 -20.85 32.17
C ILE A 154 13.41 -22.15 32.33
#